data_AF-A0A936CQX5-F1
#
_entry.id   AF-A0A936CQX5-F1
#
_cell.length_a   1.000
_cell.length_b   1.000
_cell.length_c   1.000
_cell.angle_alpha   90.00
_cell.angle_beta   90.00
_cell.angle_gamma   90.00
#
_symmetry.space_group_name_H-M   'P 1'
#
loop_
_entity.id
_entity.type
_entity.pdbx_description
1 polymer ?
#
loop_
_entity_poly.entity_id
_entity_poly.type
_entity_poly.pdbx_seq_one_letter_code
_entity_poly.pdbx_strand_id
1 'polypeptide(L)'
;MLCSCHGNRNGGMADGFSGSDSPAGPYVAWTVPVGSYPTNAFGLYDMHGNLWEWCNDWYGTYGGTVTDPVGAGAGSYRVMRGGYWNGFARSCRSANRFYAHPSYFTYDVGFRPVRSAP
;
A
#
# COMPACT_ATOMS: atom_id res chain seq x y z
N MET A 1 5.09 -6.50 11.38
CA MET A 1 5.76 -5.75 10.29
C MET A 1 5.72 -4.28 10.66
N LEU A 2 6.86 -3.61 10.82
CA LEU A 2 6.86 -2.18 11.13
C LEU A 2 6.37 -1.42 9.88
N CYS A 3 5.31 -0.65 10.04
CA CYS A 3 4.68 0.14 8.99
C CYS A 3 4.72 1.60 9.42
N SER A 4 5.05 2.51 8.50
CA SER A 4 5.18 3.95 8.76
C SER A 4 3.83 4.70 8.81
N CYS A 5 2.70 4.00 8.92
CA CYS A 5 1.37 4.61 8.85
C CYS A 5 0.85 5.21 10.18
N HIS A 6 -0.15 6.08 10.08
CA HIS A 6 -0.77 6.83 11.18
C HIS A 6 -1.53 5.98 12.20
N GLY A 7 -1.79 4.69 11.92
CA GLY A 7 -2.40 3.75 12.87
C GLY A 7 -1.72 3.71 14.26
N ASN A 8 -0.55 4.32 14.39
CA ASN A 8 0.22 4.52 15.63
C ASN A 8 -0.18 5.67 16.55
N ARG A 9 -1.07 6.60 16.17
CA ARG A 9 -1.25 7.83 16.98
C ARG A 9 -1.76 7.63 18.40
N ASN A 10 -2.51 6.56 18.69
CA ASN A 10 -3.34 6.54 19.91
C ASN A 10 -3.22 5.31 20.80
N GLY A 11 -2.15 4.49 20.71
CA GLY A 11 -1.88 3.44 21.71
C GLY A 11 -3.09 2.63 22.21
N GLY A 12 -4.08 2.33 21.35
CA GLY A 12 -5.38 1.88 21.84
C GLY A 12 -6.61 2.06 20.94
N MET A 13 -6.49 2.41 19.66
CA MET A 13 -7.62 2.28 18.73
C MET A 13 -7.27 1.17 17.74
N ALA A 14 -7.60 -0.06 18.12
CA ALA A 14 -7.84 -1.11 17.14
C ALA A 14 -8.81 -0.53 16.11
N ASP A 15 -8.47 -0.60 14.83
CA ASP A 15 -9.30 -0.12 13.73
C ASP A 15 -10.55 -1.00 13.49
N GLY A 16 -11.03 -1.67 14.55
CA GLY A 16 -12.15 -2.61 14.53
C GLY A 16 -11.85 -3.91 13.77
N PHE A 17 -10.65 -4.07 13.20
CA PHE A 17 -10.22 -5.32 12.57
C PHE A 17 -9.37 -6.10 13.57
N SER A 18 -9.94 -7.16 14.14
CA SER A 18 -9.28 -8.06 15.10
C SER A 18 -8.20 -8.94 14.46
N GLY A 19 -7.27 -8.37 13.69
CA GLY A 19 -6.29 -9.17 12.94
C GLY A 19 -5.00 -8.46 12.54
N SER A 20 -4.70 -7.26 13.03
CA SER A 20 -3.38 -6.67 12.87
C SER A 20 -2.62 -6.65 14.20
N ASP A 21 -2.13 -7.81 14.64
CA ASP A 21 -1.22 -7.97 15.79
C ASP A 21 0.18 -7.38 15.53
N SER A 22 0.30 -6.38 14.65
CA SER A 22 1.58 -5.73 14.38
C SER A 22 1.87 -4.71 15.48
N PRO A 23 3.06 -4.78 16.10
CA PRO A 23 3.49 -3.78 17.07
C PRO A 23 3.38 -2.37 16.49
N ALA A 24 2.90 -1.45 17.32
CA ALA A 24 2.89 -0.04 17.02
C ALA A 24 4.33 0.45 16.74
N GLY A 25 4.62 0.86 15.51
CA GLY A 25 5.89 1.51 15.15
C GLY A 25 6.01 2.95 15.67
N PRO A 26 7.12 3.66 15.39
CA PRO A 26 7.19 5.10 15.63
C PRO A 26 6.27 5.85 14.65
N TYR A 27 5.57 6.88 15.15
CA TYR A 27 4.87 7.82 14.28
C TYR A 27 5.87 8.65 13.48
N VAL A 28 5.70 8.71 12.17
CA VAL A 28 6.47 9.59 11.28
C VAL A 28 5.55 10.68 10.74
N ALA A 29 5.97 11.94 10.88
CA ALA A 29 5.16 13.09 10.46
C ALA A 29 5.20 13.35 8.95
N TRP A 30 6.05 12.61 8.23
CA TRP A 30 6.35 12.74 6.81
C TRP A 30 6.80 11.38 6.25
N THR A 31 7.06 11.32 4.95
CA THR A 31 7.77 10.19 4.34
C THR A 31 9.14 9.98 4.99
N VAL A 32 9.62 8.74 4.93
CA VAL A 32 10.96 8.38 5.35
C VAL A 32 11.81 7.99 4.14
N PRO A 33 13.15 8.05 4.25
CA PRO A 33 14.02 7.44 3.25
C PRO A 33 13.63 5.98 3.01
N VAL A 34 13.58 5.55 1.74
CA VAL A 34 13.32 4.15 1.39
C VAL A 34 14.35 3.25 2.07
N GLY A 35 13.89 2.14 2.65
CA GLY A 35 14.73 1.20 3.38
C GLY A 35 15.01 1.58 4.83
N SER A 36 14.30 2.56 5.38
CA SER A 36 14.37 2.89 6.82
C SER A 36 13.83 1.78 7.72
N TYR A 37 13.06 0.84 7.17
CA TYR A 37 12.50 -0.32 7.87
C TYR A 37 13.01 -1.64 7.28
N PRO A 38 13.00 -2.76 8.02
CA PRO A 38 13.39 -4.06 7.50
C PRO A 38 12.56 -4.50 6.29
N THR A 39 13.15 -5.30 5.40
CA THR A 39 12.45 -5.90 4.27
C THR A 39 11.41 -6.91 4.72
N ASN A 40 10.43 -7.20 3.85
CA ASN A 40 9.61 -8.40 3.97
C ASN A 40 10.41 -9.67 3.60
N ALA A 41 9.77 -10.84 3.67
CA ALA A 41 10.36 -12.14 3.32
C ALA A 41 10.83 -12.25 1.85
N PHE A 42 10.41 -11.33 0.99
CA PHE A 42 10.82 -11.24 -0.42
C PHE A 42 11.95 -10.23 -0.65
N GLY A 43 12.50 -9.63 0.40
CA GLY A 43 13.55 -8.61 0.27
C GLY A 43 13.05 -7.23 -0.19
N LEU A 44 11.74 -6.96 -0.09
CA LEU A 44 11.15 -5.67 -0.50
C LEU A 44 10.97 -4.74 0.69
N TYR A 45 11.39 -3.49 0.52
CA TYR A 45 11.23 -2.40 1.49
C TYR A 45 9.93 -1.64 1.30
N ASP A 46 9.38 -1.14 2.40
CA ASP A 46 8.28 -0.14 2.42
C ASP A 46 7.00 -0.53 1.66
N MET A 47 6.73 -1.84 1.52
CA MET A 47 5.51 -2.34 0.87
C MET A 47 4.21 -2.04 1.64
N HIS A 48 4.33 -1.59 2.89
CA HIS A 48 3.23 -1.23 3.78
C HIS A 48 3.55 0.12 4.44
N GLY A 49 2.92 1.19 3.95
CA GLY A 49 3.13 2.57 4.38
C GLY A 49 4.03 3.36 3.44
N ASN A 50 4.61 4.45 3.95
CA ASN A 50 5.36 5.47 3.25
C ASN A 50 4.50 6.18 2.19
N LEU A 51 4.28 5.58 1.02
CA LEU A 51 3.48 6.13 -0.07
C LEU A 51 2.56 5.07 -0.66
N TRP A 52 1.39 5.49 -1.11
CA TRP A 52 0.61 4.69 -2.04
C TRP A 52 1.43 4.43 -3.29
N GLU A 53 1.49 3.19 -3.74
CA GLU A 53 2.17 2.82 -4.98
C GLU A 53 1.15 2.56 -6.09
N TRP A 54 1.25 3.33 -7.19
CA TRP A 54 0.47 3.09 -8.40
C TRP A 54 0.72 1.70 -8.99
N CYS A 55 -0.34 1.04 -9.43
CA CYS A 55 -0.29 -0.17 -10.25
C CYS A 55 -0.79 0.13 -11.67
N ASN A 56 -0.30 -0.63 -12.65
CA ASN A 56 -0.73 -0.47 -14.03
C ASN A 56 -2.20 -0.87 -14.25
N ASP A 57 -2.78 -1.71 -13.40
CA ASP A 57 -4.14 -2.20 -13.52
C ASP A 57 -5.20 -1.08 -13.47
N TRP A 58 -6.23 -1.20 -14.32
CA TRP A 58 -7.49 -0.49 -14.09
C TRP A 58 -8.23 -1.09 -12.89
N TYR A 59 -8.81 -0.23 -12.06
CA TYR A 59 -9.62 -0.66 -10.93
C TYR A 59 -10.92 -1.31 -11.42
N GLY A 60 -11.24 -2.45 -10.84
CA GLY A 60 -12.38 -3.28 -11.18
C GLY A 60 -12.48 -4.48 -10.26
N THR A 61 -13.60 -5.19 -10.36
CA THR A 61 -13.83 -6.44 -9.64
C THR A 61 -12.77 -7.47 -10.02
N TYR A 62 -12.39 -8.31 -9.05
CA TYR A 62 -11.58 -9.46 -9.38
C TYR A 62 -12.40 -10.45 -10.20
N GLY A 63 -11.79 -10.99 -11.25
CA GLY A 63 -12.36 -12.10 -12.01
C GLY A 63 -12.22 -13.42 -11.25
N GLY A 64 -12.48 -14.51 -11.96
CA GLY A 64 -12.16 -15.86 -11.47
C GLY A 64 -10.65 -16.11 -11.45
N THR A 65 -10.28 -17.40 -11.36
CA THR A 65 -8.89 -17.83 -11.43
C THR A 65 -8.32 -17.54 -12.82
N VAL A 66 -7.27 -16.72 -12.88
CA VAL A 66 -6.57 -16.32 -14.11
C VAL A 66 -5.07 -16.32 -13.83
N THR A 67 -4.26 -16.79 -14.79
CA THR A 67 -2.81 -16.68 -14.75
C THR A 67 -2.39 -15.29 -15.20
N ASP A 68 -1.54 -14.61 -14.43
CA ASP A 68 -1.03 -13.26 -14.70
C ASP A 68 -2.12 -12.23 -15.06
N PRO A 69 -3.08 -11.97 -14.15
CA PRO A 69 -4.16 -11.03 -14.41
C PRO A 69 -3.62 -9.60 -14.58
N VAL A 70 -4.08 -8.91 -15.63
CA VAL A 70 -3.69 -7.52 -15.96
C VAL A 70 -4.74 -6.47 -15.51
N GLY A 71 -5.66 -6.88 -14.64
CA GLY A 71 -6.79 -6.06 -14.19
C GLY A 71 -7.91 -5.95 -15.23
N ALA A 72 -8.78 -4.94 -15.07
CA ALA A 72 -9.85 -4.68 -16.02
C ALA A 72 -9.28 -4.13 -17.35
N GLY A 73 -9.92 -4.46 -18.49
CA GLY A 73 -9.45 -4.01 -19.81
C GLY A 73 -9.56 -2.49 -20.04
N ALA A 74 -10.45 -1.82 -19.31
CA ALA A 74 -10.63 -0.37 -19.32
C ALA A 74 -11.18 0.11 -17.97
N GLY A 75 -11.03 1.40 -17.68
CA GLY A 75 -11.61 2.02 -16.49
C GLY A 75 -11.30 3.50 -16.39
N SER A 76 -11.89 4.15 -15.38
CA SER A 76 -11.66 5.57 -15.07
C SER A 76 -10.64 5.79 -13.95
N TYR A 77 -10.27 4.72 -13.23
CA TYR A 77 -9.44 4.78 -12.04
C TYR A 77 -8.38 3.68 -12.08
N ARG A 78 -7.14 4.00 -11.72
CA ARG A 78 -6.06 3.02 -11.59
C ARG A 78 -5.97 2.52 -10.15
N VAL A 79 -5.41 1.33 -9.96
CA VAL A 79 -5.23 0.73 -8.65
C VAL A 79 -4.03 1.36 -7.93
N MET A 80 -4.15 1.59 -6.62
CA MET A 80 -3.06 1.91 -5.71
C MET A 80 -3.00 0.92 -4.55
N ARG A 81 -1.79 0.60 -4.10
CA ARG A 81 -1.54 -0.35 -3.00
C ARG A 81 -0.50 0.16 -2.01
N GLY A 82 -0.41 -0.51 -0.86
CA GLY A 82 0.62 -0.27 0.16
C GLY A 82 0.23 0.71 1.26
N GLY A 83 -0.71 1.63 1.04
CA GLY A 83 -1.04 2.67 2.02
C GLY A 83 0.05 3.75 2.09
N TYR A 84 -0.07 4.70 3.00
CA TYR A 84 0.85 5.84 3.08
C TYR A 84 1.12 6.21 4.54
N TRP A 85 2.14 7.04 4.77
CA TRP A 85 2.63 7.39 6.11
C TRP A 85 1.56 8.01 7.03
N ASN A 86 0.59 8.73 6.48
CA ASN A 86 -0.50 9.35 7.24
C ASN A 86 -1.81 8.54 7.19
N GLY A 87 -1.80 7.34 6.62
CA GLY A 87 -2.99 6.51 6.44
C GLY A 87 -3.31 5.60 7.62
N PHE A 88 -4.52 5.05 7.64
CA PHE A 88 -4.90 4.02 8.61
C PHE A 88 -4.15 2.70 8.36
N ALA A 89 -3.94 1.92 9.42
CA ALA A 89 -3.30 0.60 9.34
C ALA A 89 -4.00 -0.33 8.35
N ARG A 90 -5.35 -0.37 8.35
CA ARG A 90 -6.15 -1.11 7.34
C ARG A 90 -5.77 -0.81 5.89
N SER A 91 -5.40 0.43 5.58
CA SER A 91 -5.03 0.85 4.22
C SER A 91 -3.69 0.26 3.79
N CYS A 92 -2.83 -0.09 4.76
CA CYS A 92 -1.51 -0.64 4.52
C CYS A 92 -1.51 -2.17 4.40
N ARG A 93 -2.66 -2.84 4.58
CA ARG A 93 -2.78 -4.28 4.35
C ARG A 93 -2.45 -4.62 2.89
N SER A 94 -1.75 -5.73 2.67
CA SER A 94 -1.47 -6.25 1.31
C SER A 94 -2.74 -6.45 0.48
N ALA A 95 -3.83 -6.88 1.12
CA ALA A 95 -5.12 -7.11 0.49
C ALA A 95 -5.90 -5.83 0.18
N ASN A 96 -5.55 -4.69 0.79
CA ASN A 96 -6.27 -3.45 0.55
C ASN A 96 -5.98 -2.95 -0.88
N ARG A 97 -7.04 -2.54 -1.57
CA ARG A 97 -6.97 -1.94 -2.90
C ARG A 97 -7.62 -0.57 -2.84
N PHE A 98 -6.82 0.46 -3.02
CA PHE A 98 -7.34 1.80 -3.22
C PHE A 98 -7.33 2.14 -4.71
N TYR A 99 -7.98 3.22 -5.09
CA TYR A 99 -8.05 3.67 -6.47
C TYR A 99 -8.15 5.18 -6.55
N ALA A 100 -7.59 5.76 -7.60
CA ALA A 100 -7.77 7.16 -7.93
C ALA A 100 -7.65 7.38 -9.44
N HIS A 101 -8.04 8.58 -9.86
CA HIS A 101 -8.01 8.96 -11.27
C HIS A 101 -6.54 8.99 -11.74
N PRO A 102 -6.21 8.60 -12.99
CA PRO A 102 -4.82 8.60 -13.47
C PRO A 102 -4.09 9.94 -13.35
N SER A 103 -4.83 11.05 -13.29
CA SER A 103 -4.28 12.39 -13.10
C SER A 103 -4.09 12.77 -11.62
N TYR A 104 -4.26 11.85 -10.68
CA TYR A 104 -4.06 12.10 -9.26
C TYR A 104 -2.56 12.06 -8.94
N PHE A 105 -2.00 13.18 -8.52
CA PHE A 105 -0.61 13.29 -8.09
C PHE A 105 -0.56 14.17 -6.83
N THR A 106 -0.37 13.54 -5.69
CA THR A 106 -0.36 14.20 -4.37
C THR A 106 0.86 13.72 -3.59
N TYR A 107 1.09 14.34 -2.42
CA TYR A 107 2.28 14.09 -1.59
C TYR A 107 2.33 12.68 -0.95
N ASP A 108 1.25 11.91 -1.05
CA ASP A 108 1.10 10.58 -0.48
C ASP A 108 1.14 9.45 -1.51
N VAL A 109 1.48 9.76 -2.77
CA VAL A 109 1.51 8.79 -3.87
C VAL A 109 2.87 8.75 -4.56
N GLY A 110 3.32 7.54 -4.89
CA GLY A 110 4.51 7.25 -5.67
C GLY A 110 4.30 6.00 -6.54
N PHE A 111 5.40 5.36 -6.93
CA PHE A 111 5.37 4.12 -7.70
C PHE A 111 6.67 3.34 -7.52
N ARG A 112 6.62 2.04 -7.81
CA ARG A 112 7.77 1.15 -7.86
C ARG A 112 7.84 0.48 -9.22
N PRO A 113 8.95 0.59 -9.96
CA PRO A 113 9.09 -0.05 -11.25
C PRO A 113 9.18 -1.58 -11.11
N VAL A 114 8.63 -2.29 -12.08
CA VAL A 114 8.75 -3.73 -12.24
C VAL A 114 9.24 -4.04 -13.65
N ARG A 115 9.98 -5.14 -13.80
CA ARG A 115 10.41 -5.66 -15.10
C ARG A 115 10.19 -7.16 -15.14
N SER A 116 9.93 -7.70 -16.32
CA SER A 116 9.91 -9.14 -16.54
C SER A 116 11.31 -9.72 -16.33
N ALA A 117 11.35 -10.96 -15.84
CA ALA A 117 12.58 -11.75 -15.86
C ALA A 117 13.01 -12.01 -17.33
N PRO A 118 14.32 -12.14 -17.59
CA PRO A 118 14.84 -12.47 -18.91
C PRO A 118 14.39 -13.86 -19.38
#